data_AF-A0A1F9I558-F1
#
_entry.id   AF-A0A1F9I558-F1
#
_cell.length_a   1.000
_cell.length_b   1.000
_cell.length_c   1.000
_cell.angle_alpha   90.00
_cell.angle_beta   90.00
_cell.angle_gamma   90.00
#
_symmetry.space_group_name_H-M   'P 1'
#
loop_
_entity.id
_entity.type
_entity.pdbx_description
1 polymer ?
#
loop_
_entity_poly.entity_id
_entity_poly.type
_entity_poly.pdbx_seq_one_letter_code
_entity_poly.pdbx_strand_id
1 'polypeptide(L)'
;MCEYHADAKLTASGDGTYPSVKVLDISSLMSYAKFLCEEEGLRRTAVGFIGYSAVGKGDKVLIGVDSHYDPRIAESIAAALRGKGAKADIIVVDVGPDRPFDEYDEIRVVIRRGPSRTNPRRWEGARWIEELAEKNGYQLLIHGRGGGIPKTPYHYEPIPWQVLGQFASAATTYPREVQRLINYKAWEPIWKKGKGGKIHVTDPEGTDLSYTLWEDYFTGDWFAFNETPFWGHLMAHPWTPVLKQEDATGLICGTTSHYSKPFPLVKVTIARGKVEKVEGGGLYGEAWRELMDETRNTQYPSFPDKGLFWLWEMAIGTHPKVMRPSNIHMLSSGGAEWERRRSGVIHTGCGTAWRATEEEWAAERKLAYGHLHVHLLFPTLDLTTKQGEQIRIIEKGRLVALDDPQVRKVAEKYGDPDELLKEDWIPEIPGINATGSYDDYAREPARWIYPKDV
;
A
#
# COMPACT_ATOMS: atom_id res chain seq x y z
N MET A 1 -26.97 22.51 12.82
CA MET A 1 -27.09 22.04 14.21
C MET A 1 -27.70 20.65 14.17
N CYS A 2 -26.86 19.63 14.09
CA CYS A 2 -27.23 18.23 14.31
C CYS A 2 -26.28 17.74 15.40
N GLU A 3 -26.86 17.30 16.51
CA GLU A 3 -26.15 16.94 17.73
C GLU A 3 -25.38 15.63 17.52
N TYR A 4 -24.08 15.69 17.77
CA TYR A 4 -23.15 14.57 17.73
C TYR A 4 -23.32 13.80 19.05
N HIS A 5 -23.98 12.65 19.02
CA HIS A 5 -24.01 11.74 20.17
C HIS A 5 -22.64 11.07 20.30
N ALA A 6 -21.82 11.62 21.20
CA ALA A 6 -20.57 11.04 21.66
C ALA A 6 -20.88 9.94 22.67
N ASP A 7 -20.82 8.67 22.27
CA ASP A 7 -20.60 7.55 23.19
C ASP A 7 -20.09 6.31 22.43
N ALA A 8 -18.79 6.35 22.14
CA ALA A 8 -17.95 5.16 22.03
C ALA A 8 -16.53 5.61 22.42
N LYS A 9 -16.16 5.39 23.68
CA LYS A 9 -14.80 5.64 24.16
C LYS A 9 -13.86 4.64 23.49
N LEU A 10 -13.23 5.06 22.39
CA LEU A 10 -11.98 4.48 21.92
C LEU A 10 -10.94 4.76 22.99
N THR A 11 -10.75 3.82 23.91
CA THR A 11 -9.66 3.90 24.89
C THR A 11 -8.35 3.64 24.17
N ALA A 12 -7.55 4.69 23.99
CA ALA A 12 -6.16 4.58 23.56
C ALA A 12 -5.40 3.71 24.57
N SER A 13 -5.00 2.51 24.14
CA SER A 13 -4.04 1.66 24.84
C SER A 13 -2.81 1.56 23.96
N GLY A 14 -1.71 2.15 24.42
CA GLY A 14 -0.45 2.23 23.71
C GLY A 14 0.04 3.65 23.82
N ASP A 15 0.98 3.88 24.72
CA ASP A 15 2.00 4.88 24.49
C ASP A 15 2.42 4.79 23.02
N GLY A 16 2.50 5.91 22.30
CA GLY A 16 3.07 6.01 20.95
C GLY A 16 4.56 5.60 20.88
N THR A 17 4.97 4.55 21.60
CA THR A 17 6.26 3.91 21.54
C THR A 17 6.42 3.27 20.19
N TYR A 18 7.23 3.91 19.36
CA TYR A 18 7.94 3.22 18.31
C TYR A 18 8.52 1.91 18.88
N PRO A 19 8.44 0.77 18.18
CA PRO A 19 9.00 -0.47 18.67
C PRO A 19 10.48 -0.23 19.04
N SER A 20 10.84 -0.54 20.29
CA SER A 20 12.22 -0.39 20.78
C SER A 20 13.16 -1.14 19.83
N VAL A 21 14.18 -0.47 19.31
CA VAL A 21 15.18 -1.10 18.44
C VAL A 21 15.98 -2.10 19.28
N LYS A 22 15.53 -3.35 19.33
CA LYS A 22 16.36 -4.45 19.81
C LYS A 22 17.47 -4.67 18.78
N VAL A 23 18.72 -4.76 19.23
CA VAL A 23 19.80 -5.24 18.37
C VAL A 23 19.53 -6.71 18.09
N LEU A 24 18.90 -6.99 16.96
CA LEU A 24 18.60 -8.35 16.52
C LEU A 24 19.78 -8.87 15.68
N ASP A 25 20.31 -10.03 16.04
CA ASP A 25 21.26 -10.76 15.21
C ASP A 25 20.52 -11.69 14.23
N ILE A 26 21.23 -12.28 13.28
CA ILE A 26 20.64 -13.21 12.31
C ILE A 26 19.93 -14.37 13.00
N SER A 27 20.46 -14.88 14.12
CA SER A 27 19.88 -16.02 14.83
C SER A 27 18.46 -15.73 15.31
N SER A 28 18.22 -14.51 15.78
CA SER A 28 16.90 -14.03 16.20
C SER A 28 15.91 -13.82 15.06
N LEU A 29 16.40 -13.71 13.81
CA LEU A 29 15.58 -13.57 12.60
C LEU A 29 15.23 -14.92 11.95
N MET A 30 15.93 -15.99 12.33
CA MET A 30 15.79 -17.30 11.68
C MET A 30 14.38 -17.90 11.79
N SER A 31 13.63 -17.62 12.85
CA SER A 31 12.24 -18.10 12.98
C SER A 31 11.34 -17.52 11.89
N TYR A 32 11.42 -16.21 11.64
CA TYR A 32 10.68 -15.51 10.60
C TYR A 32 11.11 -15.99 9.20
N ALA A 33 12.41 -16.10 8.96
CA ALA A 33 12.94 -16.58 7.68
C ALA A 33 12.50 -18.03 7.38
N LYS A 34 12.56 -18.92 8.37
CA LYS A 34 12.10 -20.31 8.23
C LYS A 34 10.61 -20.38 7.97
N PHE A 35 9.81 -19.60 8.69
CA PHE A 35 8.37 -19.49 8.45
C PHE A 35 8.09 -19.17 6.97
N LEU A 36 8.70 -18.10 6.44
CA LEU A 36 8.51 -17.72 5.04
C LEU A 36 8.97 -18.80 4.05
N CYS A 37 10.04 -19.55 4.38
CA CYS A 37 10.51 -20.65 3.53
C CYS A 37 9.57 -21.87 3.49
N GLU A 38 8.66 -22.00 4.45
CA GLU A 38 7.61 -23.05 4.44
C GLU A 38 6.30 -22.56 3.79
N GLU A 39 6.07 -21.25 3.79
CA GLU A 39 4.88 -20.66 3.20
C GLU A 39 4.89 -20.72 1.66
N GLU A 40 3.72 -20.95 1.06
CA GLU A 40 3.51 -20.88 -0.40
C GLU A 40 3.73 -19.46 -0.92
N GLY A 41 4.44 -19.33 -2.05
CA GLY A 41 4.58 -18.08 -2.78
C GLY A 41 3.34 -17.80 -3.63
N LEU A 42 2.70 -16.65 -3.41
CA LEU A 42 1.45 -16.26 -4.08
C LEU A 42 1.64 -15.12 -5.08
N ARG A 43 2.89 -14.68 -5.31
CA ARG A 43 3.22 -13.53 -6.15
C ARG A 43 2.42 -12.29 -5.74
N ARG A 44 2.55 -11.89 -4.47
CA ARG A 44 1.89 -10.72 -3.87
C ARG A 44 2.88 -9.93 -3.03
N THR A 45 2.85 -8.60 -3.13
CA THR A 45 3.70 -7.67 -2.36
C THR A 45 3.14 -7.34 -0.98
N ALA A 46 1.94 -7.81 -0.68
CA ALA A 46 1.32 -7.67 0.62
C ALA A 46 1.90 -8.69 1.61
N VAL A 47 2.36 -8.17 2.75
CA VAL A 47 2.84 -8.97 3.87
C VAL A 47 1.75 -9.96 4.34
N GLY A 48 2.19 -11.16 4.73
CA GLY A 48 1.34 -12.31 5.09
C GLY A 48 0.87 -13.18 3.90
N PHE A 49 1.06 -12.71 2.66
CA PHE A 49 0.85 -13.49 1.42
C PHE A 49 2.15 -13.82 0.68
N ILE A 50 3.28 -13.71 1.35
CA ILE A 50 4.62 -13.98 0.80
C ILE A 50 5.10 -15.31 1.36
N GLY A 51 5.74 -16.10 0.51
CA GLY A 51 6.33 -17.37 0.88
C GLY A 51 7.33 -17.85 -0.17
N TYR A 52 8.28 -18.68 0.24
CA TYR A 52 9.43 -19.11 -0.57
C TYR A 52 9.52 -20.64 -0.69
N SER A 53 8.43 -21.37 -0.44
CA SER A 53 8.42 -22.84 -0.47
C SER A 53 8.51 -23.46 -1.86
N ALA A 54 8.49 -22.65 -2.92
CA ALA A 54 8.58 -23.11 -4.32
C ALA A 54 9.94 -23.73 -4.70
N VAL A 55 10.93 -23.71 -3.80
CA VAL A 55 12.28 -24.23 -4.02
C VAL A 55 12.70 -25.21 -2.93
N GLY A 56 13.55 -26.15 -3.31
CA GLY A 56 14.07 -27.19 -2.44
C GLY A 56 15.56 -27.50 -2.67
N LYS A 57 15.92 -28.75 -2.39
CA LYS A 57 17.32 -29.20 -2.43
C LYS A 57 17.91 -29.10 -3.83
N GLY A 58 18.97 -28.32 -3.97
CA GLY A 58 19.72 -28.14 -5.20
C GLY A 58 19.24 -27.01 -6.10
N ASP A 59 18.03 -26.48 -5.87
CA ASP A 59 17.49 -25.34 -6.60
C ASP A 59 18.28 -24.07 -6.31
N LYS A 60 18.43 -23.23 -7.32
CA LYS A 60 19.11 -21.94 -7.22
C LYS A 60 18.11 -20.84 -6.89
N VAL A 61 18.44 -20.03 -5.90
CA VAL A 61 17.67 -18.86 -5.49
C VAL A 61 18.53 -17.62 -5.58
N LEU A 62 18.04 -16.57 -6.23
CA LEU A 62 18.67 -15.26 -6.21
C LEU A 62 17.86 -14.34 -5.31
N ILE A 63 18.52 -13.71 -4.34
CA ILE A 63 17.93 -12.65 -3.51
C ILE A 63 18.52 -11.32 -3.98
N GLY A 64 17.69 -10.51 -4.63
CA GLY A 64 18.05 -9.16 -5.07
C GLY A 64 17.55 -8.13 -4.07
N VAL A 65 18.47 -7.42 -3.44
CA VAL A 65 18.16 -6.28 -2.55
C VAL A 65 19.02 -5.08 -2.95
N ASP A 66 18.80 -3.95 -2.29
CA ASP A 66 19.62 -2.75 -2.46
C ASP A 66 20.22 -2.27 -1.13
N SER A 67 21.11 -1.29 -1.19
CA SER A 67 21.87 -0.78 -0.05
C SER A 67 21.04 -0.13 1.06
N HIS A 68 19.72 0.04 0.88
CA HIS A 68 18.81 0.50 1.94
C HIS A 68 18.07 -0.63 2.68
N TYR A 69 18.30 -1.89 2.32
CA TYR A 69 17.87 -3.00 3.17
C TYR A 69 18.84 -3.19 4.34
N ASP A 70 18.31 -3.60 5.48
CA ASP A 70 19.13 -4.23 6.50
C ASP A 70 19.64 -5.58 5.97
N PRO A 71 20.98 -5.77 5.84
CA PRO A 71 21.55 -6.97 5.21
C PRO A 71 21.16 -8.26 5.93
N ARG A 72 20.91 -8.20 7.24
CA ARG A 72 20.55 -9.37 8.06
C ARG A 72 19.24 -10.01 7.62
N ILE A 73 18.32 -9.23 7.02
CA ILE A 73 17.05 -9.75 6.49
C ILE A 73 17.35 -10.74 5.34
N ALA A 74 18.05 -10.27 4.30
CA ALA A 74 18.41 -11.09 3.15
C ALA A 74 19.29 -12.28 3.55
N GLU A 75 20.24 -12.07 4.46
CA GLU A 75 21.12 -13.12 4.98
C GLU A 75 20.35 -14.21 5.75
N SER A 76 19.38 -13.83 6.59
CA SER A 76 18.56 -14.80 7.33
C SER A 76 17.69 -15.66 6.40
N ILE A 77 17.11 -15.05 5.35
CA ILE A 77 16.33 -15.77 4.32
C ILE A 77 17.25 -16.71 3.54
N ALA A 78 18.42 -16.24 3.08
CA ALA A 78 19.39 -17.09 2.41
C ALA A 78 19.85 -18.25 3.28
N ALA A 79 20.10 -18.01 4.58
CA ALA A 79 20.48 -19.04 5.54
C ALA A 79 19.37 -20.09 5.73
N ALA A 80 18.11 -19.67 5.81
CA ALA A 80 16.96 -20.58 5.93
C ALA A 80 16.81 -21.47 4.67
N LEU A 81 16.90 -20.87 3.48
CA LEU A 81 16.85 -21.59 2.20
C LEU A 81 18.02 -22.58 2.05
N ARG A 82 19.24 -22.16 2.41
CA ARG A 82 20.41 -23.06 2.43
C ARG A 82 20.23 -24.21 3.42
N GLY A 83 19.58 -23.96 4.56
CA GLY A 83 19.18 -25.00 5.52
C GLY A 83 18.24 -26.05 4.92
N LYS A 84 17.40 -25.68 3.94
CA LYS A 84 16.54 -26.59 3.15
C LYS A 84 17.30 -27.28 2.00
N GLY A 85 18.58 -26.99 1.83
CA GLY A 85 19.43 -27.55 0.78
C GLY A 85 19.42 -26.78 -0.54
N ALA A 86 18.77 -25.61 -0.61
CA ALA A 86 18.82 -24.74 -1.78
C ALA A 86 20.18 -24.02 -1.87
N LYS A 87 20.53 -23.55 -3.07
CA LYS A 87 21.70 -22.71 -3.33
C LYS A 87 21.23 -21.26 -3.44
N ALA A 88 21.32 -20.51 -2.34
CA ALA A 88 20.90 -19.12 -2.31
C ALA A 88 22.09 -18.16 -2.49
N ASP A 89 21.99 -17.25 -3.45
CA ASP A 89 22.92 -16.15 -3.72
C ASP A 89 22.26 -14.81 -3.39
N ILE A 90 23.05 -13.82 -2.95
CA ILE A 90 22.56 -12.47 -2.65
C ILE A 90 23.28 -11.49 -3.56
N ILE A 91 22.51 -10.59 -4.20
CA ILE A 91 23.04 -9.44 -4.91
C ILE A 91 22.50 -8.16 -4.26
N VAL A 92 23.40 -7.21 -4.02
CA VAL A 92 23.08 -5.91 -3.44
C VAL A 92 23.34 -4.83 -4.49
N VAL A 93 22.30 -4.06 -4.82
CA VAL A 93 22.40 -2.89 -5.68
C VAL A 93 22.70 -1.67 -4.84
N ASP A 94 23.79 -0.95 -5.13
CA ASP A 94 24.01 0.34 -4.49
C ASP A 94 23.06 1.40 -5.09
N VAL A 95 22.18 1.94 -4.24
CA VAL A 95 21.22 2.99 -4.57
C VAL A 95 21.54 4.32 -3.88
N GLY A 96 22.77 4.45 -3.38
CA GLY A 96 23.26 5.63 -2.69
C GLY A 96 22.99 5.63 -1.18
N PRO A 97 23.41 6.69 -0.48
CA PRO A 97 23.28 6.77 0.97
C PRO A 97 21.81 6.81 1.40
N ASP A 98 21.52 6.26 2.57
CA ASP A 98 20.23 6.50 3.23
C ASP A 98 20.18 7.96 3.71
N ARG A 99 18.99 8.56 3.67
CA ARG A 99 18.76 9.94 4.08
C ARG A 99 17.29 10.12 4.52
N PRO A 100 16.93 11.25 5.14
CA PRO A 100 15.54 11.58 5.36
C PRO A 100 14.76 11.75 4.04
N PHE A 101 13.45 11.46 4.08
CA PHE A 101 12.51 11.84 3.03
C PHE A 101 12.46 13.36 2.89
N ASP A 102 12.33 13.83 1.66
CA ASP A 102 11.94 15.20 1.34
C ASP A 102 10.56 15.25 0.68
N GLU A 103 10.08 16.45 0.39
CA GLU A 103 8.74 16.72 -0.13
C GLU A 103 8.53 16.22 -1.58
N TYR A 104 9.59 15.90 -2.31
CA TYR A 104 9.56 15.53 -3.73
C TYR A 104 9.91 14.07 -3.99
N ASP A 105 10.21 13.27 -2.96
CA ASP A 105 10.63 11.88 -3.15
C ASP A 105 9.59 11.06 -3.92
N GLU A 106 8.30 11.21 -3.65
CA GLU A 106 7.26 10.51 -4.38
C GLU A 106 7.19 10.97 -5.83
N ILE A 107 7.31 12.27 -6.10
CA ILE A 107 7.35 12.81 -7.47
C ILE A 107 8.49 12.17 -8.25
N ARG A 108 9.69 12.12 -7.64
CA ARG A 108 10.89 11.51 -8.23
C ARG A 108 10.83 10.00 -8.31
N VAL A 109 9.98 9.33 -7.55
CA VAL A 109 9.81 7.88 -7.60
C VAL A 109 8.74 7.47 -8.61
N VAL A 110 7.60 8.16 -8.63
CA VAL A 110 6.41 7.68 -9.35
C VAL A 110 6.23 8.36 -10.70
N ILE A 111 6.52 9.67 -10.79
CA ILE A 111 6.36 10.44 -12.03
C ILE A 111 7.57 10.29 -12.95
N ARG A 112 7.31 10.01 -14.22
CA ARG A 112 8.32 9.64 -15.22
C ARG A 112 8.02 10.29 -16.57
N ARG A 113 9.06 10.47 -17.39
CA ARG A 113 8.99 11.00 -18.77
C ARG A 113 9.78 10.15 -19.77
N GLY A 114 10.21 8.96 -19.35
CA GLY A 114 11.01 8.06 -20.17
C GLY A 114 10.82 6.61 -19.73
N PRO A 115 11.40 5.65 -20.47
CA PRO A 115 11.19 4.23 -20.21
C PRO A 115 11.67 3.82 -18.81
N SER A 116 10.81 3.12 -18.07
CA SER A 116 11.18 2.54 -16.76
C SER A 116 12.37 1.58 -16.85
N ARG A 117 12.62 0.99 -18.03
CA ARG A 117 13.76 0.10 -18.29
C ARG A 117 15.12 0.76 -18.06
N THR A 118 15.25 2.05 -18.37
CA THR A 118 16.54 2.77 -18.24
C THR A 118 16.65 3.53 -16.92
N ASN A 119 15.53 3.77 -16.24
CA ASN A 119 15.48 4.41 -14.94
C ASN A 119 14.40 3.75 -14.07
N PRO A 120 14.70 2.58 -13.46
CA PRO A 120 13.73 1.82 -12.69
C PRO A 120 13.26 2.63 -11.48
N ARG A 121 11.99 2.44 -11.10
CA ARG A 121 11.50 3.02 -9.85
C ARG A 121 12.13 2.26 -8.68
N ARG A 122 12.64 3.00 -7.70
CA ARG A 122 13.42 2.48 -6.57
C ARG A 122 12.73 1.35 -5.76
N TRP A 123 11.40 1.29 -5.80
CA TRP A 123 10.60 0.34 -5.01
C TRP A 123 10.25 -0.95 -5.77
N GLU A 124 10.48 -0.97 -7.08
CA GLU A 124 10.25 -2.14 -7.92
C GLU A 124 11.45 -3.08 -7.91
N GLY A 125 11.25 -4.28 -8.48
CA GLY A 125 12.37 -5.07 -8.97
C GLY A 125 13.10 -4.38 -10.13
N ALA A 126 14.42 -4.39 -10.06
CA ALA A 126 15.31 -3.96 -11.12
C ALA A 126 15.37 -4.99 -12.24
N ARG A 127 14.93 -4.61 -13.44
CA ARG A 127 14.81 -5.50 -14.60
C ARG A 127 16.09 -6.27 -14.96
N TRP A 128 17.27 -5.68 -14.77
CA TRP A 128 18.51 -6.39 -15.06
C TRP A 128 18.80 -7.55 -14.08
N ILE A 129 18.30 -7.49 -12.84
CA ILE A 129 18.35 -8.62 -11.90
C ILE A 129 17.41 -9.73 -12.37
N GLU A 130 16.24 -9.34 -12.88
CA GLU A 130 15.26 -10.27 -13.46
C GLU A 130 15.84 -11.00 -14.68
N GLU A 131 16.52 -10.27 -15.57
CA GLU A 131 17.25 -10.83 -16.72
C GLU A 131 18.44 -11.72 -16.28
N LEU A 132 19.13 -11.35 -15.19
CA LEU A 132 20.23 -12.13 -14.62
C LEU A 132 19.74 -13.45 -14.01
N ALA A 133 18.59 -13.43 -13.33
CA ALA A 133 17.95 -14.62 -12.78
C ALA A 133 17.59 -15.61 -13.89
N GLU A 134 17.00 -15.12 -14.98
CA GLU A 134 16.64 -15.93 -16.14
C GLU A 134 17.88 -16.56 -16.79
N LYS A 135 18.87 -15.74 -17.13
CA LYS A 135 20.06 -16.15 -17.88
C LYS A 135 20.89 -17.21 -17.13
N ASN A 136 20.87 -17.20 -15.80
CA ASN A 136 21.65 -18.11 -14.97
C ASN A 136 20.83 -19.31 -14.45
N GLY A 137 19.57 -19.42 -14.87
CA GLY A 137 18.69 -20.53 -14.55
C GLY A 137 18.36 -20.61 -13.06
N TYR A 138 18.04 -19.48 -12.44
CA TYR A 138 17.50 -19.46 -11.07
C TYR A 138 16.05 -19.95 -11.08
N GLN A 139 15.68 -20.78 -10.10
CA GLN A 139 14.33 -21.32 -9.95
C GLN A 139 13.41 -20.32 -9.22
N LEU A 140 13.97 -19.54 -8.29
CA LEU A 140 13.28 -18.48 -7.55
C LEU A 140 14.12 -17.20 -7.54
N LEU A 141 13.47 -16.08 -7.86
CA LEU A 141 13.97 -14.74 -7.61
C LEU A 141 13.18 -14.12 -6.45
N ILE A 142 13.88 -13.75 -5.38
CA ILE A 142 13.33 -12.96 -4.28
C ILE A 142 13.75 -11.51 -4.50
N HIS A 143 12.82 -10.65 -4.95
CA HIS A 143 13.17 -9.30 -5.38
C HIS A 143 12.00 -8.31 -5.36
N GLY A 144 12.30 -7.02 -5.16
CA GLY A 144 11.32 -5.95 -5.14
C GLY A 144 10.59 -5.80 -3.80
N ARG A 145 10.20 -4.55 -3.49
CA ARG A 145 9.57 -4.15 -2.21
C ARG A 145 8.07 -3.95 -2.33
N GLY A 146 7.64 -3.53 -3.51
CA GLY A 146 6.26 -3.17 -3.82
C GLY A 146 6.05 -3.10 -5.33
N GLY A 147 4.91 -2.55 -5.74
CA GLY A 147 4.54 -2.40 -7.15
C GLY A 147 4.22 -3.72 -7.87
N GLY A 148 4.15 -3.63 -9.20
CA GLY A 148 3.75 -4.75 -10.07
C GLY A 148 4.84 -5.80 -10.23
N ILE A 149 4.50 -7.06 -9.94
CA ILE A 149 5.38 -8.22 -10.15
C ILE A 149 5.33 -8.62 -11.64
N PRO A 150 6.47 -8.66 -12.36
CA PRO A 150 6.50 -8.95 -13.78
C PRO A 150 6.20 -10.43 -14.06
N LYS A 151 5.67 -10.74 -15.25
CA LYS A 151 5.56 -12.13 -15.71
C LYS A 151 6.94 -12.69 -16.01
N THR A 152 7.28 -13.82 -15.40
CA THR A 152 8.60 -14.46 -15.47
C THR A 152 8.46 -15.95 -15.73
N PRO A 153 9.43 -16.61 -16.39
CA PRO A 153 9.43 -18.07 -16.57
C PRO A 153 9.85 -18.85 -15.32
N TYR A 154 10.33 -18.16 -14.28
CA TYR A 154 10.71 -18.70 -12.97
C TYR A 154 9.81 -18.14 -11.86
N HIS A 155 9.89 -18.69 -10.65
CA HIS A 155 9.15 -18.18 -9.49
C HIS A 155 9.70 -16.81 -9.08
N TYR A 156 8.80 -15.86 -8.80
CA TYR A 156 9.18 -14.51 -8.39
C TYR A 156 8.38 -14.15 -7.16
N GLU A 157 9.06 -13.87 -6.05
CA GLU A 157 8.42 -13.46 -4.81
C GLU A 157 9.07 -12.18 -4.27
N PRO A 158 8.30 -11.26 -3.67
CA PRO A 158 8.85 -10.02 -3.16
C PRO A 158 9.49 -10.17 -1.79
N ILE A 159 10.21 -9.13 -1.37
CA ILE A 159 10.83 -8.98 -0.06
C ILE A 159 10.54 -7.55 0.46
N PRO A 160 9.32 -7.26 0.95
CA PRO A 160 8.88 -5.90 1.28
C PRO A 160 9.50 -5.34 2.56
N TRP A 161 10.18 -6.16 3.36
CA TRP A 161 10.76 -5.73 4.63
C TRP A 161 12.16 -5.16 4.41
N GLN A 162 12.34 -3.90 4.75
CA GLN A 162 13.63 -3.21 4.60
C GLN A 162 14.36 -3.05 5.92
N VAL A 163 13.61 -2.84 7.00
CA VAL A 163 14.17 -2.68 8.35
C VAL A 163 13.75 -3.82 9.25
N LEU A 164 14.58 -4.11 10.25
CA LEU A 164 14.35 -5.24 11.16
C LEU A 164 12.99 -5.18 11.86
N GLY A 165 12.52 -3.99 12.24
CA GLY A 165 11.22 -3.82 12.89
C GLY A 165 10.04 -4.24 12.01
N GLN A 166 10.18 -4.20 10.68
CA GLN A 166 9.18 -4.73 9.76
C GLN A 166 9.29 -6.26 9.69
N PHE A 167 10.50 -6.78 9.48
CA PHE A 167 10.73 -8.22 9.28
C PHE A 167 10.43 -9.04 10.52
N ALA A 168 10.93 -8.60 11.68
CA ALA A 168 10.72 -9.23 12.98
C ALA A 168 9.44 -8.69 13.67
N SER A 169 8.33 -8.67 12.93
CA SER A 169 7.03 -8.27 13.43
C SER A 169 6.01 -9.41 13.30
N ALA A 170 4.92 -9.29 14.06
CA ALA A 170 3.79 -10.21 13.94
C ALA A 170 3.15 -10.19 12.55
N ALA A 171 3.39 -9.16 11.72
CA ALA A 171 2.92 -9.14 10.35
C ALA A 171 3.56 -10.22 9.46
N THR A 172 4.84 -10.52 9.69
CA THR A 172 5.57 -11.50 8.88
C THR A 172 5.05 -12.93 9.09
N THR A 173 4.67 -13.27 10.31
CA THR A 173 4.21 -14.61 10.71
C THR A 173 2.70 -14.67 10.97
N TYR A 174 1.95 -13.69 10.49
CA TYR A 174 0.51 -13.63 10.73
C TYR A 174 -0.20 -14.82 10.07
N PRO A 175 -1.19 -15.47 10.74
CA PRO A 175 -1.85 -16.65 10.18
C PRO A 175 -2.53 -16.35 8.83
N ARG A 176 -2.01 -16.96 7.76
CA ARG A 176 -2.51 -16.75 6.39
C ARG A 176 -3.98 -17.12 6.24
N GLU A 177 -4.45 -18.18 6.90
CA GLU A 177 -5.87 -18.58 6.87
C GLU A 177 -6.78 -17.43 7.34
N VAL A 178 -6.40 -16.79 8.45
CA VAL A 178 -7.12 -15.64 9.02
C VAL A 178 -7.07 -14.45 8.06
N GLN A 179 -5.89 -14.10 7.55
CA GLN A 179 -5.74 -12.96 6.64
C GLN A 179 -6.50 -13.14 5.33
N ARG A 180 -6.51 -14.34 4.75
CA ARG A 180 -7.32 -14.66 3.56
C ARG A 180 -8.79 -14.39 3.84
N LEU A 181 -9.30 -14.85 4.97
CA LEU A 181 -10.71 -14.66 5.33
C LEU A 181 -11.06 -13.18 5.57
N ILE A 182 -10.18 -12.41 6.23
CA ILE A 182 -10.33 -10.95 6.36
C ILE A 182 -10.48 -10.30 4.98
N ASN A 183 -9.61 -10.66 4.02
CA ASN A 183 -9.66 -10.11 2.67
C ASN A 183 -10.96 -10.49 1.95
N TYR A 184 -11.40 -11.74 2.04
CA TYR A 184 -12.67 -12.16 1.45
C TYR A 184 -13.86 -11.42 2.05
N LYS A 185 -13.92 -11.27 3.37
CA LYS A 185 -15.03 -10.60 4.07
C LYS A 185 -15.09 -9.11 3.80
N ALA A 186 -13.93 -8.45 3.70
CA ALA A 186 -13.86 -7.05 3.30
C ALA A 186 -14.22 -6.83 1.83
N TRP A 187 -13.88 -7.79 0.96
CA TRP A 187 -14.14 -7.71 -0.47
C TRP A 187 -15.57 -8.05 -0.87
N GLU A 188 -16.18 -8.99 -0.15
CA GLU A 188 -17.49 -9.57 -0.46
C GLU A 188 -18.59 -8.51 -0.69
N PRO A 189 -18.74 -7.47 0.14
CA PRO A 189 -19.71 -6.40 -0.11
C PRO A 189 -19.49 -5.71 -1.47
N ILE A 190 -18.25 -5.33 -1.77
CA ILE A 190 -17.89 -4.62 -3.01
C ILE A 190 -18.18 -5.51 -4.22
N TRP A 191 -17.71 -6.76 -4.21
CA TRP A 191 -17.87 -7.63 -5.37
C TRP A 191 -19.30 -8.16 -5.56
N LYS A 192 -19.91 -8.70 -4.50
CA LYS A 192 -21.22 -9.38 -4.61
C LYS A 192 -22.40 -8.43 -4.63
N LYS A 193 -22.27 -7.25 -4.02
CA LYS A 193 -23.38 -6.30 -3.86
C LYS A 193 -23.09 -4.91 -4.44
N GLY A 194 -21.86 -4.64 -4.86
CA GLY A 194 -21.45 -3.34 -5.38
C GLY A 194 -21.87 -3.07 -6.82
N LYS A 195 -22.27 -4.09 -7.60
CA LYS A 195 -22.65 -3.91 -9.00
C LYS A 195 -23.81 -2.91 -9.17
N GLY A 196 -23.52 -1.76 -9.76
CA GLY A 196 -24.46 -0.64 -9.92
C GLY A 196 -24.78 0.11 -8.61
N GLY A 197 -24.01 -0.14 -7.56
CA GLY A 197 -24.08 0.57 -6.28
C GLY A 197 -23.18 1.80 -6.25
N LYS A 198 -23.25 2.54 -5.15
CA LYS A 198 -22.50 3.78 -4.92
C LYS A 198 -21.64 3.68 -3.67
N ILE A 199 -20.37 4.02 -3.80
CA ILE A 199 -19.46 4.18 -2.67
C ILE A 199 -19.57 5.62 -2.15
N HIS A 200 -19.53 5.75 -0.83
CA HIS A 200 -19.29 7.00 -0.11
C HIS A 200 -18.15 6.78 0.87
N VAL A 201 -17.12 7.62 0.79
CA VAL A 201 -16.00 7.61 1.73
C VAL A 201 -15.88 8.96 2.42
N THR A 202 -15.72 8.93 3.74
CA THR A 202 -15.43 10.10 4.55
C THR A 202 -14.19 9.85 5.40
N ASP A 203 -13.43 10.90 5.72
CA ASP A 203 -12.32 10.84 6.67
C ASP A 203 -12.30 12.11 7.53
N PRO A 204 -12.01 12.03 8.84
CA PRO A 204 -11.96 13.20 9.72
C PRO A 204 -10.98 14.31 9.28
N GLU A 205 -9.97 14.01 8.46
CA GLU A 205 -9.09 15.02 7.84
C GLU A 205 -9.80 15.90 6.78
N GLY A 206 -11.05 15.56 6.42
CA GLY A 206 -11.92 16.35 5.54
C GLY A 206 -12.27 15.70 4.20
N THR A 207 -11.96 14.41 4.02
CA THR A 207 -12.38 13.66 2.82
C THR A 207 -13.89 13.46 2.85
N ASP A 208 -14.53 13.70 1.71
CA ASP A 208 -15.92 13.39 1.43
C ASP A 208 -16.04 13.16 -0.08
N LEU A 209 -16.05 11.90 -0.49
CA LEU A 209 -15.97 11.49 -1.89
C LEU A 209 -17.00 10.41 -2.17
N SER A 210 -17.68 10.51 -3.30
CA SER A 210 -18.64 9.51 -3.76
C SER A 210 -18.40 9.13 -5.22
N TYR A 211 -18.65 7.87 -5.57
CA TYR A 211 -18.59 7.35 -6.94
C TYR A 211 -19.46 6.10 -7.12
N THR A 212 -19.83 5.82 -8.37
CA THR A 212 -20.64 4.67 -8.75
C THR A 212 -19.76 3.50 -9.19
N LEU A 213 -20.02 2.32 -8.62
CA LEU A 213 -19.46 1.05 -9.09
C LEU A 213 -20.25 0.56 -10.31
N TRP A 214 -19.97 1.17 -11.45
CA TRP A 214 -20.66 0.88 -12.72
C TRP A 214 -20.63 -0.61 -13.08
N GLU A 215 -21.72 -1.08 -13.70
CA GLU A 215 -21.89 -2.50 -14.01
C GLU A 215 -20.80 -3.08 -14.92
N ASP A 216 -20.25 -2.25 -15.82
CA ASP A 216 -19.18 -2.60 -16.76
C ASP A 216 -17.89 -3.06 -16.04
N TYR A 217 -17.65 -2.53 -14.84
CA TYR A 217 -16.52 -2.94 -14.01
C TYR A 217 -16.63 -4.38 -13.48
N PHE A 218 -17.81 -5.00 -13.55
CA PHE A 218 -18.04 -6.38 -13.09
C PHE A 218 -18.10 -7.40 -14.24
N THR A 219 -18.05 -6.93 -15.48
CA THR A 219 -18.15 -7.78 -16.67
C THR A 219 -16.85 -7.87 -17.48
N GLY A 220 -15.88 -7.01 -17.18
CA GLY A 220 -14.56 -7.01 -17.83
C GLY A 220 -13.52 -7.84 -17.09
N ASP A 221 -12.36 -8.05 -17.73
CA ASP A 221 -11.16 -8.64 -17.13
C ASP A 221 -10.28 -7.50 -16.59
N TRP A 222 -10.62 -7.01 -15.41
CA TRP A 222 -9.97 -5.86 -14.79
C TRP A 222 -8.83 -6.32 -13.90
N PHE A 223 -7.64 -5.74 -14.05
CA PHE A 223 -6.54 -6.06 -13.13
C PHE A 223 -6.94 -5.71 -11.69
N ALA A 224 -6.72 -6.65 -10.76
CA ALA A 224 -6.99 -6.48 -9.32
C ALA A 224 -8.46 -6.18 -8.91
N PHE A 225 -9.42 -6.13 -9.84
CA PHE A 225 -10.85 -5.93 -9.56
C PHE A 225 -11.68 -7.10 -10.13
N ASN A 226 -11.66 -8.24 -9.44
CA ASN A 226 -12.30 -9.49 -9.88
C ASN A 226 -12.99 -10.21 -8.71
N GLU A 227 -13.66 -11.33 -8.99
CA GLU A 227 -14.30 -12.16 -7.96
C GLU A 227 -13.33 -12.61 -6.88
N THR A 228 -12.12 -13.00 -7.28
CA THR A 228 -11.05 -13.25 -6.31
C THR A 228 -10.40 -11.93 -5.91
N PRO A 229 -10.39 -11.57 -4.61
CA PRO A 229 -9.80 -10.32 -4.16
C PRO A 229 -8.31 -10.25 -4.45
N PHE A 230 -7.82 -9.04 -4.72
CA PHE A 230 -6.39 -8.76 -4.75
C PHE A 230 -5.84 -8.71 -3.32
N TRP A 231 -5.50 -9.88 -2.78
CA TRP A 231 -5.16 -10.06 -1.37
C TRP A 231 -4.11 -9.07 -0.86
N GLY A 232 -4.47 -8.37 0.22
CA GLY A 232 -3.64 -7.37 0.88
C GLY A 232 -3.70 -5.96 0.28
N HIS A 233 -4.48 -5.77 -0.78
CA HIS A 233 -4.57 -4.51 -1.53
C HIS A 233 -5.94 -4.44 -2.24
N LEU A 234 -7.03 -4.39 -1.48
CA LEU A 234 -8.39 -4.51 -2.03
C LEU A 234 -8.82 -3.20 -2.71
N MET A 235 -9.40 -3.29 -3.90
CA MET A 235 -9.72 -2.14 -4.74
C MET A 235 -11.16 -1.65 -4.54
N ALA A 236 -11.39 -0.64 -3.70
CA ALA A 236 -12.72 -0.04 -3.52
C ALA A 236 -13.21 0.73 -4.75
N HIS A 237 -12.28 1.18 -5.60
CA HIS A 237 -12.53 1.72 -6.92
C HIS A 237 -11.83 0.84 -7.97
N PRO A 238 -12.46 0.56 -9.12
CA PRO A 238 -11.86 -0.26 -10.18
C PRO A 238 -10.59 0.35 -10.80
N TRP A 239 -9.75 -0.52 -11.35
CA TRP A 239 -8.46 -0.19 -11.97
C TRP A 239 -8.63 0.50 -13.34
N THR A 240 -7.54 1.09 -13.88
CA THR A 240 -7.55 1.62 -15.26
C THR A 240 -7.82 0.52 -16.31
N PRO A 241 -8.44 0.84 -17.46
CA PRO A 241 -8.90 2.16 -17.91
C PRO A 241 -10.13 2.70 -17.15
N VAL A 242 -10.17 4.01 -16.92
CA VAL A 242 -11.31 4.68 -16.29
C VAL A 242 -12.45 4.80 -17.30
N LEU A 243 -13.68 4.44 -16.88
CA LEU A 243 -14.85 4.46 -17.76
C LEU A 243 -15.27 5.89 -18.15
N LYS A 244 -15.93 6.03 -19.31
CA LYS A 244 -16.42 7.32 -19.79
C LYS A 244 -17.52 7.91 -18.92
N GLN A 245 -18.30 7.05 -18.27
CA GLN A 245 -19.36 7.42 -17.33
C GLN A 245 -18.86 7.61 -15.89
N GLU A 246 -17.55 7.65 -15.66
CA GLU A 246 -16.98 7.91 -14.34
C GLU A 246 -17.58 9.19 -13.71
N ASP A 247 -18.01 9.07 -12.45
CA ASP A 247 -18.78 10.10 -11.75
C ASP A 247 -18.18 10.48 -10.41
N ALA A 248 -17.00 9.95 -10.06
CA ALA A 248 -16.34 10.29 -8.80
C ALA A 248 -16.26 11.79 -8.58
N THR A 249 -16.84 12.26 -7.47
CA THR A 249 -16.97 13.68 -7.17
C THR A 249 -16.86 13.91 -5.67
N GLY A 250 -16.09 14.93 -5.29
CA GLY A 250 -15.89 15.29 -3.89
C GLY A 250 -14.49 15.79 -3.58
N LEU A 251 -14.06 15.58 -2.35
CA LEU A 251 -12.76 15.98 -1.82
C LEU A 251 -12.00 14.76 -1.29
N ILE A 252 -10.72 14.69 -1.61
CA ILE A 252 -9.74 13.84 -0.93
C ILE A 252 -8.81 14.77 -0.14
N CYS A 253 -8.71 14.54 1.16
CA CYS A 253 -7.89 15.31 2.08
C CYS A 253 -6.92 14.38 2.84
N GLY A 254 -5.71 14.86 3.11
CA GLY A 254 -4.76 14.14 3.94
C GLY A 254 -3.41 14.85 4.08
N THR A 255 -2.53 14.24 4.86
CA THR A 255 -1.21 14.79 5.25
C THR A 255 -0.03 13.88 4.92
N THR A 256 -0.29 12.73 4.29
CA THR A 256 0.72 11.72 3.95
C THR A 256 0.49 11.10 2.57
N SER A 257 1.56 10.59 1.98
CA SER A 257 1.59 9.81 0.74
C SER A 257 2.65 8.71 0.83
N HIS A 258 2.86 7.88 -0.20
CA HIS A 258 3.75 6.70 -0.09
C HIS A 258 5.19 7.05 0.30
N TYR A 259 5.80 7.97 -0.43
CA TYR A 259 7.24 8.19 -0.43
C TYR A 259 7.57 9.66 -0.25
N SER A 260 6.97 10.32 0.73
CA SER A 260 7.23 11.75 0.95
C SER A 260 7.38 12.05 2.42
N LYS A 261 8.08 13.16 2.71
CA LYS A 261 7.94 13.80 4.00
C LYS A 261 6.46 14.19 4.19
N PRO A 262 5.85 13.93 5.36
CA PRO A 262 4.49 14.37 5.64
C PRO A 262 4.34 15.86 5.35
N PHE A 263 3.28 16.22 4.65
CA PHE A 263 3.07 17.56 4.11
C PHE A 263 1.87 18.22 4.77
N PRO A 264 1.83 19.57 4.86
CA PRO A 264 0.66 20.28 5.34
C PRO A 264 -0.59 19.83 4.58
N LEU A 265 -1.76 19.83 5.22
CA LEU A 265 -3.00 19.31 4.66
C LEU A 265 -3.17 19.69 3.19
N VAL A 266 -3.29 18.68 2.34
CA VAL A 266 -3.66 18.83 0.93
C VAL A 266 -5.15 18.57 0.78
N LYS A 267 -5.82 19.35 -0.07
CA LYS A 267 -7.21 19.13 -0.49
C LYS A 267 -7.24 18.97 -2.00
N VAL A 268 -7.69 17.81 -2.45
CA VAL A 268 -7.77 17.44 -3.86
C VAL A 268 -9.24 17.36 -4.26
N THR A 269 -9.71 18.31 -5.06
CA THR A 269 -11.08 18.31 -5.60
C THR A 269 -11.16 17.38 -6.81
N ILE A 270 -12.05 16.40 -6.72
CA ILE A 270 -12.38 15.48 -7.79
C ILE A 270 -13.73 15.87 -8.39
N ALA A 271 -13.82 15.94 -9.72
CA ALA A 271 -15.09 16.06 -10.43
C ALA A 271 -15.11 15.11 -11.64
N ARG A 272 -16.15 14.26 -11.72
CA ARG A 272 -16.31 13.25 -12.78
C ARG A 272 -15.03 12.40 -12.98
N GLY A 273 -14.44 11.91 -11.88
CA GLY A 273 -13.23 11.08 -11.91
C GLY A 273 -11.91 11.84 -11.98
N LYS A 274 -11.91 13.12 -12.40
CA LYS A 274 -10.68 13.87 -12.65
C LYS A 274 -10.36 14.83 -11.51
N VAL A 275 -9.07 14.99 -11.23
CA VAL A 275 -8.59 16.04 -10.33
C VAL A 275 -8.70 17.39 -11.02
N GLU A 276 -9.55 18.26 -10.46
CA GLU A 276 -9.81 19.60 -11.00
C GLU A 276 -9.05 20.69 -10.26
N LYS A 277 -8.77 20.48 -8.97
CA LYS A 277 -8.10 21.47 -8.12
C LYS A 277 -7.31 20.80 -7.01
N VAL A 278 -6.15 21.38 -6.68
CA VAL A 278 -5.32 20.99 -5.53
C VAL A 278 -4.99 22.22 -4.70
N GLU A 279 -5.36 22.21 -3.42
CA GLU A 279 -5.15 23.28 -2.45
C GLU A 279 -4.28 22.80 -1.29
N GLY A 280 -3.45 23.68 -0.72
CA GLY A 280 -2.52 23.28 0.34
C GLY A 280 -1.45 22.31 -0.16
N GLY A 281 -1.03 21.38 0.71
CA GLY A 281 -0.04 20.35 0.40
C GLY A 281 1.42 20.81 0.45
N GLY A 282 1.70 22.08 0.75
CA GLY A 282 3.05 22.65 0.63
C GLY A 282 3.67 22.38 -0.76
N LEU A 283 4.96 22.06 -0.77
CA LEU A 283 5.71 21.73 -1.99
C LEU A 283 5.16 20.50 -2.73
N TYR A 284 4.57 19.55 -2.01
CA TYR A 284 3.93 18.38 -2.62
C TYR A 284 2.70 18.81 -3.44
N GLY A 285 1.84 19.65 -2.86
CA GLY A 285 0.69 20.21 -3.57
C GLY A 285 1.08 21.14 -4.73
N GLU A 286 2.21 21.84 -4.64
CA GLU A 286 2.75 22.63 -5.76
C GLU A 286 3.16 21.73 -6.92
N ALA A 287 3.86 20.63 -6.65
CA ALA A 287 4.25 19.66 -7.68
C ALA A 287 3.03 19.04 -8.39
N TRP A 288 1.94 18.76 -7.66
CA TRP A 288 0.67 18.36 -8.28
C TRP A 288 0.16 19.39 -9.29
N ARG A 289 0.11 20.67 -8.89
CA ARG A 289 -0.37 21.76 -9.75
C ARG A 289 0.48 21.95 -11.00
N GLU A 290 1.80 21.86 -10.87
CA GLU A 290 2.73 21.92 -12.01
C GLU A 290 2.50 20.77 -13.00
N LEU A 291 2.36 19.54 -12.50
CA LEU A 291 2.08 18.36 -13.34
C LEU A 291 0.70 18.40 -13.99
N MET A 292 -0.30 18.96 -13.29
CA MET A 292 -1.62 19.21 -13.85
C MET A 292 -1.54 20.16 -15.04
N ASP A 293 -0.78 21.25 -14.93
CA ASP A 293 -0.60 22.21 -16.02
C ASP A 293 0.17 21.58 -17.20
N GLU A 294 1.28 20.88 -16.93
CA GLU A 294 2.07 20.18 -17.95
C GLU A 294 1.23 19.20 -18.77
N THR A 295 0.35 18.44 -18.10
CA THR A 295 -0.39 17.34 -18.73
C THR A 295 -1.78 17.71 -19.21
N ARG A 296 -2.23 18.96 -19.01
CA ARG A 296 -3.62 19.41 -19.26
C ARG A 296 -4.13 19.15 -20.68
N ASN A 297 -3.21 19.13 -21.66
CA ASN A 297 -3.53 18.95 -23.07
C ASN A 297 -3.30 17.52 -23.59
N THR A 298 -2.79 16.62 -22.74
CA THR A 298 -2.44 15.26 -23.11
C THR A 298 -3.65 14.34 -22.96
N GLN A 299 -4.01 13.64 -24.05
CA GLN A 299 -5.00 12.56 -23.99
C GLN A 299 -4.27 11.23 -23.78
N TYR A 300 -4.42 10.64 -22.59
CA TYR A 300 -3.92 9.30 -22.31
C TYR A 300 -4.93 8.24 -22.79
N PRO A 301 -4.47 7.06 -23.23
CA PRO A 301 -5.37 6.02 -23.75
C PRO A 301 -6.28 5.41 -22.67
N SER A 302 -5.88 5.48 -21.40
CA SER A 302 -6.60 4.90 -20.26
C SER A 302 -7.63 5.83 -19.62
N PHE A 303 -7.73 7.08 -20.07
CA PHE A 303 -8.63 8.08 -19.48
C PHE A 303 -9.66 8.59 -20.47
N PRO A 304 -10.86 8.99 -20.01
CA PRO A 304 -11.94 9.38 -20.90
C PRO A 304 -11.79 10.81 -21.46
N ASP A 305 -10.96 11.67 -20.84
CA ASP A 305 -10.61 13.00 -21.34
C ASP A 305 -9.15 13.36 -20.96
N LYS A 306 -8.65 14.50 -21.43
CA LYS A 306 -7.28 14.97 -21.26
C LYS A 306 -6.89 15.20 -19.81
N GLY A 307 -5.58 15.16 -19.54
CA GLY A 307 -4.99 15.34 -18.22
C GLY A 307 -4.57 14.01 -17.59
N LEU A 308 -3.50 14.05 -16.80
CA LEU A 308 -2.93 12.85 -16.19
C LEU A 308 -3.75 12.33 -15.02
N PHE A 309 -4.23 13.21 -14.14
CA PHE A 309 -4.70 12.81 -12.81
C PHE A 309 -6.19 12.45 -12.77
N TRP A 310 -6.47 11.19 -13.07
CA TRP A 310 -7.77 10.55 -12.88
C TRP A 310 -7.71 9.59 -11.70
N LEU A 311 -8.70 9.65 -10.82
CA LEU A 311 -8.85 8.72 -9.70
C LEU A 311 -9.14 7.32 -10.27
N TRP A 312 -8.36 6.34 -9.82
CA TRP A 312 -8.68 4.94 -10.04
C TRP A 312 -8.30 4.07 -8.84
N GLU A 313 -7.28 4.46 -8.08
CA GLU A 313 -6.88 3.69 -6.91
C GLU A 313 -7.61 4.20 -5.67
N MET A 314 -8.41 3.33 -5.06
CA MET A 314 -8.96 3.48 -3.72
C MET A 314 -8.69 2.19 -2.98
N ALA A 315 -7.45 1.99 -2.56
CA ALA A 315 -6.99 0.68 -2.17
C ALA A 315 -6.90 0.52 -0.65
N ILE A 316 -7.45 -0.60 -0.16
CA ILE A 316 -7.64 -0.88 1.26
C ILE A 316 -6.54 -1.83 1.74
N GLY A 317 -5.80 -1.40 2.76
CA GLY A 317 -4.94 -2.28 3.55
C GLY A 317 -5.76 -3.25 4.38
N THR A 318 -5.27 -4.47 4.61
CA THR A 318 -6.04 -5.52 5.32
C THR A 318 -5.26 -6.22 6.43
N HIS A 319 -4.04 -5.76 6.75
CA HIS A 319 -3.19 -6.43 7.74
C HIS A 319 -3.25 -5.73 9.11
N PRO A 320 -3.78 -6.37 10.18
CA PRO A 320 -3.91 -5.70 11.49
C PRO A 320 -2.57 -5.47 12.20
N LYS A 321 -1.55 -6.29 11.91
CA LYS A 321 -0.23 -6.23 12.57
C LYS A 321 0.83 -5.33 11.91
N VAL A 322 0.46 -4.56 10.89
CA VAL A 322 1.39 -3.60 10.28
C VAL A 322 1.52 -2.40 11.22
N MET A 323 2.76 -2.08 11.59
CA MET A 323 3.09 -0.96 12.48
C MET A 323 4.01 0.03 11.79
N ARG A 324 3.93 1.31 12.19
CA ARG A 324 4.88 2.35 11.75
C ARG A 324 6.33 1.97 12.09
N PRO A 325 7.27 2.03 11.13
CA PRO A 325 8.69 1.82 11.41
C PRO A 325 9.24 2.93 12.32
N SER A 326 10.17 2.56 13.23
CA SER A 326 10.79 3.52 14.15
C SER A 326 11.61 4.62 13.46
N ASN A 327 12.15 4.33 12.29
CA ASN A 327 12.89 5.26 11.45
C ASN A 327 12.06 5.79 10.26
N ILE A 328 10.74 5.96 10.41
CA ILE A 328 9.81 6.39 9.35
C ILE A 328 10.27 7.61 8.52
N HIS A 329 11.07 8.49 9.11
CA HIS A 329 11.64 9.67 8.44
C HIS A 329 12.71 9.33 7.40
N MET A 330 13.34 8.16 7.48
CA MET A 330 14.42 7.72 6.59
C MET A 330 13.86 6.98 5.37
N LEU A 331 14.50 7.16 4.22
CA LEU A 331 14.08 6.49 3.00
C LEU A 331 14.13 4.96 3.10
N SER A 332 15.09 4.42 3.85
CA SER A 332 15.22 2.97 4.11
C SER A 332 14.03 2.37 4.85
N SER A 333 13.20 3.18 5.52
CA SER A 333 12.01 2.69 6.23
C SER A 333 10.85 2.32 5.31
N GLY A 334 10.85 2.82 4.08
CA GLY A 334 9.69 2.71 3.20
C GLY A 334 8.58 3.71 3.46
N GLY A 335 8.71 4.59 4.45
CA GLY A 335 7.74 5.66 4.64
C GLY A 335 6.32 5.11 4.85
N ALA A 336 5.33 5.86 4.38
CA ALA A 336 3.93 5.44 4.50
C ALA A 336 3.54 4.37 3.46
N GLU A 337 4.39 4.02 2.48
CA GLU A 337 4.18 2.81 1.67
C GLU A 337 4.06 1.57 2.55
N TRP A 338 4.80 1.50 3.66
CA TRP A 338 4.62 0.43 4.64
C TRP A 338 3.27 0.54 5.36
N GLU A 339 2.95 1.73 5.87
CA GLU A 339 1.75 2.01 6.67
C GLU A 339 0.44 1.71 5.94
N ARG A 340 0.38 1.93 4.61
CA ARG A 340 -0.82 1.68 3.80
C ARG A 340 -1.35 0.25 3.87
N ARG A 341 -0.49 -0.71 4.25
CA ARG A 341 -0.85 -2.14 4.34
C ARG A 341 -1.69 -2.43 5.60
N ARG A 342 -1.71 -1.52 6.58
CA ARG A 342 -2.47 -1.64 7.82
C ARG A 342 -3.97 -1.73 7.51
N SER A 343 -4.66 -2.65 8.17
CA SER A 343 -6.09 -2.89 7.94
C SER A 343 -6.90 -1.60 8.01
N GLY A 344 -7.78 -1.32 7.06
CA GLY A 344 -8.69 -0.17 7.13
C GLY A 344 -8.08 1.19 6.77
N VAL A 345 -6.77 1.29 6.52
CA VAL A 345 -6.18 2.44 5.82
C VAL A 345 -6.58 2.36 4.35
N ILE A 346 -6.96 3.50 3.76
CA ILE A 346 -7.13 3.64 2.32
C ILE A 346 -6.01 4.54 1.81
N HIS A 347 -5.30 4.12 0.78
CA HIS A 347 -4.54 5.08 -0.03
C HIS A 347 -5.24 5.30 -1.36
N THR A 348 -5.33 6.57 -1.73
CA THR A 348 -5.92 7.00 -3.00
C THR A 348 -4.81 7.19 -4.02
N GLY A 349 -5.07 6.94 -5.30
CA GLY A 349 -4.12 7.15 -6.37
C GLY A 349 -4.79 7.75 -7.60
N CYS A 350 -4.24 8.87 -8.07
CA CYS A 350 -4.69 9.52 -9.30
C CYS A 350 -3.55 9.56 -10.33
N GLY A 351 -3.78 9.12 -11.56
CA GLY A 351 -2.75 9.05 -12.60
C GLY A 351 -2.76 7.74 -13.38
N THR A 352 -1.68 7.40 -14.09
CA THR A 352 -1.59 6.13 -14.85
C THR A 352 -1.28 4.95 -13.95
N ALA A 353 -1.76 3.76 -14.31
CA ALA A 353 -1.47 2.56 -13.52
C ALA A 353 -0.04 2.07 -13.67
N TRP A 354 0.50 1.56 -12.57
CA TRP A 354 1.88 1.12 -12.46
C TRP A 354 2.21 -0.05 -13.41
N ARG A 355 3.25 0.10 -14.26
CA ARG A 355 3.68 -0.93 -15.24
C ARG A 355 2.58 -1.36 -16.22
N ALA A 356 1.58 -0.50 -16.44
CA ALA A 356 0.53 -0.75 -17.41
C ALA A 356 0.93 -0.23 -18.80
N THR A 357 0.22 -0.67 -19.84
CA THR A 357 0.56 -0.36 -21.24
C THR A 357 0.44 1.13 -21.56
N GLU A 358 -0.38 1.89 -20.80
CA GLU A 358 -0.44 3.35 -20.90
C GLU A 358 0.85 4.06 -20.48
N GLU A 359 1.62 3.49 -19.55
CA GLU A 359 2.91 4.05 -19.12
C GLU A 359 3.98 3.84 -20.20
N GLU A 360 3.97 2.67 -20.86
CA GLU A 360 4.84 2.40 -22.01
C GLU A 360 4.53 3.36 -23.16
N TRP A 361 3.25 3.53 -23.48
CA TRP A 361 2.79 4.48 -24.50
C TRP A 361 3.25 5.92 -24.22
N ALA A 362 3.15 6.38 -22.97
CA ALA A 362 3.56 7.71 -22.56
C ALA A 362 5.09 7.87 -22.58
N ALA A 363 5.82 6.84 -22.11
CA ALA A 363 7.28 6.81 -22.10
C ALA A 363 7.88 6.94 -23.50
N GLU A 364 7.35 6.21 -24.49
CA GLU A 364 7.79 6.31 -25.89
C GLU A 364 7.61 7.72 -26.48
N ARG A 365 6.63 8.46 -25.96
CA ARG A 365 6.28 9.81 -26.40
C ARG A 365 6.91 10.91 -25.55
N LYS A 366 7.73 10.52 -24.56
CA LYS A 366 8.36 11.43 -23.59
C LYS A 366 7.36 12.30 -22.82
N LEU A 367 6.14 11.78 -22.62
CA LEU A 367 5.09 12.44 -21.85
C LEU A 367 5.24 12.10 -20.37
N ALA A 368 4.83 13.01 -19.49
CA ALA A 368 4.72 12.72 -18.06
C ALA A 368 3.70 11.60 -17.83
N TYR A 369 4.03 10.64 -16.98
CA TYR A 369 3.14 9.57 -16.54
C TYR A 369 3.49 9.16 -15.11
N GLY A 370 2.62 8.35 -14.50
CA GLY A 370 2.65 7.94 -13.10
C GLY A 370 1.38 8.41 -12.39
N HIS A 371 1.29 8.13 -11.10
CA HIS A 371 0.20 8.57 -10.24
C HIS A 371 0.74 9.06 -8.89
N LEU A 372 -0.08 9.83 -8.19
CA LEU A 372 0.26 10.42 -6.91
C LEU A 372 -0.82 10.08 -5.88
N HIS A 373 -0.42 10.09 -4.61
CA HIS A 373 -1.23 9.50 -3.54
C HIS A 373 -1.56 10.46 -2.42
N VAL A 374 -2.69 10.19 -1.79
CA VAL A 374 -3.07 10.75 -0.48
C VAL A 374 -3.60 9.59 0.36
N HIS A 375 -3.13 9.45 1.60
CA HIS A 375 -3.59 8.38 2.48
C HIS A 375 -4.70 8.89 3.40
N LEU A 376 -5.69 8.04 3.61
CA LEU A 376 -6.80 8.20 4.54
C LEU A 376 -6.59 7.22 5.69
N LEU A 377 -6.30 7.75 6.87
CA LEU A 377 -5.90 6.96 8.02
C LEU A 377 -7.09 6.55 8.91
N PHE A 378 -8.19 7.30 8.89
CA PHE A 378 -9.41 7.01 9.64
C PHE A 378 -10.68 6.98 8.77
N PRO A 379 -10.66 6.38 7.56
CA PRO A 379 -11.79 6.48 6.66
C PRO A 379 -13.00 5.72 7.21
N THR A 380 -14.19 6.22 6.91
CA THR A 380 -15.43 5.46 6.93
C THR A 380 -15.84 5.22 5.48
N LEU A 381 -15.99 3.95 5.10
CA LEU A 381 -16.31 3.52 3.75
C LEU A 381 -17.66 2.78 3.76
N ASP A 382 -18.63 3.35 3.06
CA ASP A 382 -19.98 2.84 2.93
C ASP A 382 -20.30 2.49 1.47
N LEU A 383 -20.92 1.33 1.26
CA LEU A 383 -21.53 0.94 -0.01
C LEU A 383 -23.04 1.07 0.11
N THR A 384 -23.66 1.88 -0.75
CA THR A 384 -25.10 1.84 -1.00
C THR A 384 -25.37 0.96 -2.23
N THR A 385 -26.04 -0.18 -2.07
CA THR A 385 -26.35 -1.08 -3.19
C THR A 385 -27.34 -0.45 -4.16
N LYS A 386 -27.50 -1.04 -5.35
CA LYS A 386 -28.51 -0.62 -6.33
C LYS A 386 -29.95 -0.63 -5.77
N GLN A 387 -30.20 -1.46 -4.75
CA GLN A 387 -31.48 -1.58 -4.05
C GLN A 387 -31.62 -0.62 -2.85
N GLY A 388 -30.58 0.17 -2.54
CA GLY A 388 -30.57 1.13 -1.43
C GLY A 388 -30.15 0.56 -0.08
N GLU A 389 -29.68 -0.69 0.00
CA GLU A 389 -29.07 -1.24 1.22
C GLU A 389 -27.74 -0.52 1.49
N GLN A 390 -27.55 0.02 2.70
CA GLN A 390 -26.27 0.58 3.11
C GLN A 390 -25.45 -0.47 3.87
N ILE A 391 -24.19 -0.62 3.47
CA ILE A 391 -23.25 -1.61 4.02
C ILE A 391 -21.96 -0.91 4.39
N ARG A 392 -21.63 -0.94 5.68
CA ARG A 392 -20.37 -0.45 6.23
C ARG A 392 -19.24 -1.45 5.95
N ILE A 393 -18.16 -0.98 5.32
CA ILE A 393 -16.97 -1.79 5.02
C ILE A 393 -15.82 -1.42 5.96
N ILE A 394 -15.62 -0.11 6.18
CA ILE A 394 -14.63 0.43 7.12
C ILE A 394 -15.33 1.45 8.00
N GLU A 395 -15.14 1.36 9.31
CA GLU A 395 -15.65 2.29 10.31
C GLU A 395 -14.50 3.01 11.00
N LYS A 396 -14.32 4.31 10.69
CA LYS A 396 -13.31 5.18 11.33
C LYS A 396 -11.91 4.53 11.35
N GLY A 397 -11.49 3.99 10.21
CA GLY A 397 -10.21 3.30 10.05
C GLY A 397 -10.16 1.84 10.52
N ARG A 398 -11.22 1.31 11.16
CA ARG A 398 -11.32 -0.12 11.49
C ARG A 398 -12.03 -0.88 10.38
N LEU A 399 -11.41 -1.95 9.89
CA LEU A 399 -12.02 -2.82 8.89
C LEU A 399 -13.09 -3.71 9.55
N VAL A 400 -14.36 -3.60 9.14
CA VAL A 400 -15.48 -4.36 9.75
C VAL A 400 -15.26 -5.87 9.68
N ALA A 401 -14.53 -6.35 8.67
CA ALA A 401 -14.17 -7.75 8.53
C ALA A 401 -13.38 -8.33 9.73
N LEU A 402 -12.68 -7.49 10.50
CA LEU A 402 -11.97 -7.93 11.71
C LEU A 402 -12.94 -8.34 12.84
N ASP A 403 -14.18 -7.85 12.79
CA ASP A 403 -15.23 -8.16 13.76
C ASP A 403 -16.19 -9.26 13.26
N ASP A 404 -16.02 -9.75 12.03
CA ASP A 404 -16.88 -10.79 11.45
C ASP A 404 -16.79 -12.09 12.31
N PRO A 405 -17.92 -12.68 12.73
CA PRO A 405 -17.92 -13.87 13.57
C PRO A 405 -17.18 -15.07 12.98
N GLN A 406 -17.13 -15.21 11.65
CA GLN A 406 -16.38 -16.28 10.99
C GLN A 406 -14.89 -16.00 11.05
N VAL A 407 -14.47 -14.75 10.86
CA VAL A 407 -13.06 -14.35 11.04
C VAL A 407 -12.60 -14.60 12.46
N ARG A 408 -13.39 -14.16 13.45
CA ARG A 408 -13.12 -14.41 14.88
C ARG A 408 -13.00 -15.89 15.19
N LYS A 409 -13.91 -16.72 14.68
CA LYS A 409 -13.87 -18.19 14.86
C LYS A 409 -12.63 -18.84 14.24
N VAL A 410 -12.15 -18.36 13.09
CA VAL A 410 -10.90 -18.88 12.50
C VAL A 410 -9.68 -18.42 13.31
N ALA A 411 -9.71 -17.19 13.84
CA ALA A 411 -8.65 -16.66 14.69
C ALA A 411 -8.45 -17.48 15.99
N GLU A 412 -9.52 -18.04 16.57
CA GLU A 412 -9.46 -18.89 17.78
C GLU A 412 -8.49 -20.08 17.65
N LYS A 413 -8.22 -20.56 16.43
CA LYS A 413 -7.24 -21.64 16.18
C LYS A 413 -5.80 -21.22 16.46
N TYR A 414 -5.51 -19.92 16.44
CA TYR A 414 -4.16 -19.36 16.46
C TYR A 414 -3.87 -18.51 17.72
N GLY A 415 -4.87 -18.29 18.57
CA GLY A 415 -4.73 -17.52 19.80
C GLY A 415 -6.04 -16.86 20.20
N ASP A 416 -5.95 -15.90 21.12
CA ASP A 416 -7.08 -15.04 21.49
C ASP A 416 -7.48 -14.16 20.28
N PRO A 417 -8.73 -14.27 19.77
CA PRO A 417 -9.19 -13.43 18.66
C PRO A 417 -9.11 -11.93 18.95
N ASP A 418 -9.30 -11.51 20.20
CA ASP A 418 -9.26 -10.09 20.56
C ASP A 418 -7.84 -9.53 20.41
N GLU A 419 -6.83 -10.29 20.81
CA GLU A 419 -5.43 -9.90 20.60
C GLU A 419 -4.99 -10.07 19.15
N LEU A 420 -5.42 -11.15 18.47
CA LEU A 420 -4.99 -11.43 17.10
C LEU A 420 -5.59 -10.47 16.07
N LEU A 421 -6.84 -10.02 16.27
CA LEU A 421 -7.57 -9.17 15.32
C LEU A 421 -7.52 -7.67 15.68
N LYS A 422 -6.99 -7.32 16.85
CA LYS A 422 -6.65 -5.94 17.20
C LYS A 422 -5.54 -5.42 16.31
N GLU A 423 -5.65 -4.16 15.89
CA GLU A 423 -4.55 -3.52 15.19
C GLU A 423 -3.42 -3.14 16.14
N ASP A 424 -2.19 -3.54 15.81
CA ASP A 424 -1.02 -3.28 16.66
C ASP A 424 -0.59 -1.81 16.62
N TRP A 425 -1.06 -1.08 15.62
CA TRP A 425 -0.78 0.34 15.44
C TRP A 425 -2.02 1.09 14.97
N ILE A 426 -2.30 2.18 15.67
CA ILE A 426 -3.30 3.19 15.33
C ILE A 426 -2.54 4.53 15.32
N PRO A 427 -2.56 5.29 14.21
CA PRO A 427 -1.91 6.60 14.16
C PRO A 427 -2.44 7.52 15.26
N GLU A 428 -1.58 8.27 15.94
CA GLU A 428 -2.03 9.33 16.86
C GLU A 428 -2.11 10.65 16.08
N ILE A 429 -3.32 11.16 15.87
CA ILE A 429 -3.56 12.44 15.22
C ILE A 429 -4.26 13.39 16.21
N PRO A 430 -3.57 14.47 16.66
CA PRO A 430 -4.14 15.49 17.53
C PRO A 430 -5.45 16.06 16.98
N GLY A 431 -6.47 16.17 17.82
CA GLY A 431 -7.78 16.70 17.45
C GLY A 431 -8.69 15.72 16.69
N ILE A 432 -8.20 14.53 16.31
CA ILE A 432 -9.01 13.44 15.74
C ILE A 432 -9.19 12.33 16.77
N ASN A 433 -8.09 11.66 17.15
CA ASN A 433 -8.10 10.55 18.11
C ASN A 433 -7.08 10.72 19.26
N ALA A 434 -6.26 11.77 19.22
CA ALA A 434 -5.32 12.12 20.28
C ALA A 434 -5.57 13.55 20.80
N THR A 435 -5.06 13.85 22.00
CA THR A 435 -5.19 15.19 22.61
C THR A 435 -4.39 16.22 21.81
N GLY A 436 -4.98 17.39 21.55
CA GLY A 436 -4.33 18.52 20.89
C GLY A 436 -5.22 19.16 19.83
N SER A 437 -4.61 19.89 18.89
CA SER A 437 -5.30 20.60 17.82
C SER A 437 -5.00 19.99 16.46
N TYR A 438 -6.04 19.66 15.70
CA TYR A 438 -5.87 19.19 14.33
C TYR A 438 -5.29 20.28 13.42
N ASP A 439 -5.65 21.56 13.63
CA ASP A 439 -5.09 22.67 12.86
C ASP A 439 -3.57 22.84 13.09
N ASP A 440 -3.06 22.43 14.25
CA ASP A 440 -1.61 22.43 14.52
C ASP A 440 -0.93 21.26 13.82
N TYR A 441 -1.53 20.06 13.92
CA TYR A 441 -1.06 18.87 13.21
C TYR A 441 -1.04 19.07 11.69
N ALA A 442 -2.15 19.56 11.12
CA ALA A 442 -2.34 19.75 9.69
C ALA A 442 -1.40 20.78 9.07
N ARG A 443 -0.78 21.67 9.86
CA ARG A 443 0.22 22.64 9.39
C ARG A 443 1.63 22.05 9.30
N GLU A 444 1.97 21.12 10.19
CA GLU A 444 3.31 20.52 10.28
C GLU A 444 3.23 19.06 10.78
N PRO A 445 2.67 18.14 9.98
CA PRO A 445 2.41 16.77 10.45
C PRO A 445 3.69 15.98 10.72
N ALA A 446 4.79 16.32 10.04
CA ALA A 446 6.10 15.69 10.25
C ALA A 446 6.56 15.79 11.72
N ARG A 447 6.25 16.88 12.43
CA ARG A 447 6.58 17.07 13.85
C ARG A 447 5.93 16.03 14.78
N TRP A 448 4.80 15.45 14.35
CA TRP A 448 4.04 14.48 15.12
C TRP A 448 4.30 13.05 14.64
N ILE A 449 4.57 12.86 13.35
CA ILE A 449 4.81 11.56 12.74
C ILE A 449 6.24 11.08 12.96
N TYR A 450 7.21 12.00 12.89
CA TYR A 450 8.62 11.67 13.05
C TYR A 450 9.01 11.59 14.53
N PRO A 451 10.03 10.78 14.87
CA PRO A 451 10.55 10.73 16.23
C PRO A 451 10.99 12.12 16.71
N LYS A 452 10.78 12.41 18.00
CA LYS A 452 10.97 13.77 18.58
C LYS A 452 12.41 14.32 18.52
N ASP A 453 13.39 13.46 18.25
CA ASP A 453 14.81 13.79 18.18
C ASP A 453 15.35 13.92 16.74
N VAL A 454 14.46 14.06 15.76
CA VAL A 454 14.77 14.15 14.31
C VAL A 454 14.57 15.56 13.78
#